data_AF-A0A1M6WVM2-F1
#
_entry.id   AF-A0A1M6WVM2-F1
#
_cell.length_a   1.000
_cell.length_b   1.000
_cell.length_c   1.000
_cell.angle_alpha   90.00
_cell.angle_beta   90.00
_cell.angle_gamma   90.00
#
_symmetry.space_group_name_H-M   'P 1'
#
loop_
_entity.id
_entity.type
_entity.pdbx_description
1 polymer ?
#
loop_
_entity_poly.entity_id
_entity_poly.type
_entity_poly.pdbx_seq_one_letter_code
_entity_poly.pdbx_strand_id
1 'polypeptide(L)'
;MSAYQWFIFFLILQVVHFLGTWKLYESAGRKRWEAAIPVYNAIVLMKIIGRPTWWTVLLFLPIINLIIFPVIWVETLRSFGKRSGVDTFLGIVTLGFYIYYVNYTQKLEYVADRSLTPRNKTADTISSLLFAVVVATIVHTYLIQPFTIPTSSLEKSLLVGDFLFVSKMNYGARVPMTTIALPMVHDSIPLTKNKSYLTYPQLPYMRLPGIQNIDRTDIVVFNWPVDTVFKFFDTSKRRAYKPVDKKSNYVKRCVGIPGDNLSIKDGVIYIDGKLLQLPERAKPQFSYKVAFDGKTAVNLEYLFKDLDITDPAFFTDDTKRDTLFLSALTEAGAQRLKNTPGITAVVRQISNDVDNGIFPHINKWNRDNYGPIYIPEKGKTVPLTTETLPFYKAIISDYENNDLKVNGSEIRINGQIATSYTFGQNYYWMMGDNRHNSEDSRYWGFVPENHIVGKPVFIWLSIDPNGKGLNKIRWDRVFTTVSGEGQPQSYFKLFLLGLVLFFVGEYFWSKRKANKG
;
A
#
# COMPACT_ATOMS: atom_id res chain seq x y z
N MET A 1 2.60 -15.45 16.17
CA MET A 1 3.83 -15.94 16.83
C MET A 1 4.65 -14.75 17.28
N SER A 2 5.24 -14.78 18.47
CA SER A 2 6.17 -13.75 18.94
C SER A 2 7.50 -13.80 18.16
N ALA A 3 8.32 -12.75 18.25
CA ALA A 3 9.66 -12.75 17.64
C ALA A 3 10.52 -13.93 18.14
N TYR A 4 10.41 -14.26 19.42
CA TYR A 4 11.08 -15.41 20.03
C TYR A 4 10.60 -16.76 19.43
N GLN A 5 9.29 -16.92 19.24
CA GLN A 5 8.74 -18.12 18.60
C GLN A 5 9.21 -18.26 17.15
N TRP A 6 9.29 -17.15 16.41
CA TRP A 6 9.86 -17.14 15.06
C TRP A 6 11.35 -17.52 15.06
N PHE A 7 12.12 -17.01 16.02
CA PHE A 7 13.53 -17.38 16.18
C PHE A 7 13.70 -18.89 16.43
N ILE A 8 12.93 -19.47 17.36
CA ILE A 8 12.93 -20.93 17.59
C ILE A 8 12.53 -21.68 16.32
N PHE A 9 11.48 -21.24 15.64
CA PHE A 9 11.02 -21.86 14.40
C PHE A 9 12.12 -21.88 13.34
N PHE A 10 12.85 -20.77 13.16
CA PHE A 10 14.00 -20.73 12.25
C PHE A 10 15.12 -21.68 12.68
N LEU A 11 15.44 -21.78 13.96
CA LEU A 11 16.44 -22.74 14.44
C LEU A 11 16.04 -24.20 14.15
N ILE A 12 14.77 -24.55 14.37
CA ILE A 12 14.23 -25.87 14.03
C ILE A 12 14.38 -26.12 12.52
N LEU A 13 14.01 -25.15 11.68
CA LEU A 13 14.18 -25.27 10.23
C LEU A 13 15.64 -25.47 9.82
N GLN A 14 16.60 -24.86 10.52
CA GLN A 14 18.03 -25.08 10.25
C GLN A 14 18.48 -26.50 10.63
N VAL A 15 18.00 -27.04 11.75
CA VAL A 15 18.27 -28.44 12.13
C VAL A 15 17.68 -29.42 11.10
N VAL A 16 16.44 -29.18 10.68
CA VAL A 16 15.80 -29.95 9.59
C VAL A 16 16.65 -29.86 8.33
N HIS A 17 16.98 -28.64 7.87
CA HIS A 17 17.82 -28.47 6.68
C HIS A 17 19.15 -29.22 6.77
N PHE A 18 19.86 -29.10 7.89
CA PHE A 18 21.12 -29.79 8.14
C PHE A 18 20.94 -31.31 8.02
N LEU A 19 19.99 -31.90 8.75
CA LEU A 19 19.73 -33.35 8.73
C LEU A 19 19.38 -33.87 7.34
N GLY A 20 18.70 -33.07 6.53
CA GLY A 20 18.31 -33.43 5.17
C GLY A 20 19.43 -33.33 4.13
N THR A 21 20.50 -32.57 4.39
CA THR A 21 21.45 -32.19 3.34
C THR A 21 22.92 -32.43 3.64
N TRP A 22 23.32 -32.69 4.89
CA TRP A 22 24.75 -32.75 5.24
C TRP A 22 25.57 -33.79 4.43
N LYS A 23 24.99 -34.94 4.05
CA LYS A 23 25.69 -35.94 3.20
C LYS A 23 25.80 -35.50 1.74
N LEU A 24 24.85 -34.72 1.25
CA LEU A 24 24.93 -34.07 -0.07
C LEU A 24 26.14 -33.14 -0.13
N TYR A 25 26.40 -32.38 0.94
CA TYR A 25 27.55 -31.48 1.02
C TYR A 25 28.85 -32.28 0.97
N GLU A 26 28.97 -33.37 1.73
CA GLU A 26 30.15 -34.24 1.65
C GLU A 26 30.35 -34.86 0.27
N SER A 27 29.29 -35.36 -0.35
CA SER A 27 29.33 -35.91 -1.71
C SER A 27 29.78 -34.86 -2.74
N ALA A 28 29.48 -33.58 -2.50
CA ALA A 28 29.95 -32.45 -3.30
C ALA A 28 31.35 -31.93 -2.90
N GLY A 29 32.10 -32.65 -2.06
CA GLY A 29 33.45 -32.27 -1.62
C GLY A 29 33.50 -31.14 -0.58
N ARG A 30 32.40 -30.91 0.16
CA ARG A 30 32.27 -29.88 1.21
C ARG A 30 32.28 -30.50 2.60
N LYS A 31 32.58 -29.70 3.64
CA LYS A 31 32.63 -30.22 5.02
C LYS A 31 31.22 -30.27 5.62
N ARG A 32 30.90 -31.31 6.41
CA ARG A 32 29.57 -31.49 7.04
C ARG A 32 29.07 -30.25 7.79
N TRP A 33 29.95 -29.62 8.58
CA TRP A 33 29.59 -28.47 9.40
C TRP A 33 29.15 -27.26 8.55
N GLU A 34 29.56 -27.18 7.29
CA GLU A 34 29.14 -26.09 6.40
C GLU A 34 27.63 -26.12 6.16
N ALA A 35 26.98 -27.29 6.25
CA ALA A 35 25.53 -27.42 6.18
C ALA A 35 24.80 -26.98 7.47
N ALA A 36 25.52 -26.87 8.60
CA ALA A 36 24.93 -26.57 9.90
C ALA A 36 24.88 -25.07 10.21
N ILE A 37 25.80 -24.28 9.67
CA ILE A 37 25.87 -22.83 9.94
C ILE A 37 24.79 -22.11 9.13
N PRO A 38 23.80 -21.46 9.78
CA PRO A 38 22.75 -20.74 9.07
C PRO A 38 23.31 -19.66 8.14
N VAL A 39 22.64 -19.41 7.01
CA VAL A 39 23.06 -18.50 5.94
C VAL A 39 24.28 -19.01 5.17
N TYR A 40 25.37 -19.39 5.85
CA TYR A 40 26.55 -19.96 5.19
C TYR A 40 26.22 -21.27 4.47
N ASN A 41 25.40 -22.13 5.07
CA ASN A 41 24.86 -23.32 4.44
C ASN A 41 24.16 -22.99 3.12
N ALA A 42 23.26 -22.02 3.11
CA ALA A 42 22.54 -21.60 1.92
C ALA A 42 23.49 -21.06 0.83
N ILE A 43 24.53 -20.29 1.19
CA ILE A 43 25.56 -19.81 0.24
C ILE A 43 26.30 -20.99 -0.39
N VAL A 44 26.72 -21.96 0.42
CA VAL A 44 27.41 -23.16 -0.05
C VAL A 44 26.49 -24.02 -0.92
N LEU A 45 25.22 -24.17 -0.54
CA LEU A 45 24.23 -24.88 -1.33
C LEU A 45 24.05 -24.23 -2.71
N MET A 46 23.96 -22.89 -2.79
CA MET A 46 23.87 -22.20 -4.08
C MET A 46 25.05 -22.57 -4.99
N LYS A 47 26.27 -22.65 -4.45
CA LYS A 47 27.45 -23.11 -5.20
C LYS A 47 27.32 -24.57 -5.67
N ILE A 48 26.84 -25.46 -4.80
CA ILE A 48 26.60 -26.88 -5.14
C ILE A 48 25.55 -27.00 -6.25
N ILE A 49 24.49 -26.20 -6.24
CA ILE A 49 23.44 -26.27 -7.28
C ILE A 49 23.77 -25.44 -8.53
N GLY A 50 24.95 -24.81 -8.60
CA GLY A 50 25.38 -23.96 -9.71
C GLY A 50 24.59 -22.65 -9.85
N ARG A 51 23.96 -22.16 -8.76
CA ARG A 51 23.22 -20.90 -8.75
C ARG A 51 24.06 -19.76 -8.15
N PRO A 52 23.83 -18.51 -8.55
CA PRO A 52 24.52 -17.37 -7.96
C PRO A 52 24.31 -17.31 -6.44
N THR A 53 25.37 -17.01 -5.68
CA THR A 53 25.30 -16.95 -4.21
C THR A 53 24.33 -15.88 -3.69
N TRP A 54 24.04 -14.84 -4.48
CA TRP A 54 23.06 -13.81 -4.09
C TRP A 54 21.63 -14.37 -3.98
N TRP A 55 21.32 -15.53 -4.58
CA TRP A 55 20.02 -16.20 -4.41
C TRP A 55 19.73 -16.55 -2.96
N THR A 56 20.76 -16.65 -2.10
CA THR A 56 20.58 -16.81 -0.66
C THR A 56 19.71 -15.71 -0.07
N VAL A 57 19.78 -14.47 -0.55
CA VAL A 57 18.93 -13.36 -0.06
C VAL A 57 17.44 -13.65 -0.31
N LEU A 58 17.10 -14.27 -1.44
CA LEU A 58 15.71 -14.57 -1.81
C LEU A 58 15.01 -15.53 -0.85
N LEU A 59 15.78 -16.37 -0.14
CA LEU A 59 15.29 -17.30 0.88
C LEU A 59 14.72 -16.61 2.11
N PHE A 60 15.15 -15.37 2.35
CA PHE A 60 14.78 -14.59 3.53
C PHE A 60 13.74 -13.51 3.21
N LEU A 61 13.37 -13.35 1.94
CA LEU A 61 12.30 -12.43 1.52
C LEU A 61 10.94 -13.17 1.57
N PRO A 62 10.00 -12.80 2.47
CA PRO A 62 8.68 -13.40 2.51
C PRO A 62 7.97 -13.38 1.16
N ILE A 63 7.10 -14.37 0.93
CA ILE A 63 6.41 -14.63 -0.35
C ILE A 63 7.36 -15.15 -1.43
N ILE A 64 8.51 -14.50 -1.63
CA ILE A 64 9.52 -14.92 -2.62
C ILE A 64 10.18 -16.23 -2.21
N ASN A 65 10.48 -16.39 -0.92
CA ASN A 65 11.04 -17.61 -0.38
C ASN A 65 10.16 -18.84 -0.66
N LEU A 66 8.82 -18.68 -0.60
CA LEU A 66 7.87 -19.75 -0.92
C LEU A 66 7.95 -20.21 -2.38
N ILE A 67 8.37 -19.33 -3.30
CA ILE A 67 8.58 -19.66 -4.71
C ILE A 67 9.98 -20.28 -4.90
N ILE A 68 10.98 -19.74 -4.21
CA ILE A 68 12.39 -20.13 -4.39
C ILE A 68 12.73 -21.45 -3.70
N PHE A 69 12.09 -21.81 -2.57
CA PHE A 69 12.33 -23.09 -1.90
C PHE A 69 12.05 -24.30 -2.81
N PRO A 70 10.88 -24.42 -3.48
CA PRO A 70 10.63 -25.48 -4.47
C PRO A 70 11.67 -25.52 -5.58
N VAL A 71 12.10 -24.35 -6.09
CA VAL A 71 13.15 -24.27 -7.10
C VAL A 71 14.45 -24.88 -6.57
N ILE A 72 14.88 -24.49 -5.38
CA ILE A 72 16.10 -25.01 -4.77
C ILE A 72 16.00 -26.50 -4.48
N TRP A 73 14.85 -27.01 -4.05
CA TRP A 73 14.68 -28.45 -3.83
C TRP A 73 14.86 -29.25 -5.12
N VAL A 74 14.20 -28.82 -6.20
CA VAL A 74 14.31 -29.45 -7.52
C VAL A 74 15.74 -29.32 -8.06
N GLU A 75 16.36 -28.16 -7.91
CA GLU A 75 17.73 -27.94 -8.35
C GLU A 75 18.73 -28.77 -7.53
N THR A 76 18.51 -28.96 -6.24
CA THR A 76 19.32 -29.84 -5.40
C THR A 76 19.25 -31.27 -5.91
N LEU A 77 18.04 -31.82 -6.11
CA LEU A 77 17.83 -33.17 -6.65
C LEU A 77 18.56 -33.38 -7.99
N ARG A 78 18.44 -32.40 -8.90
CA ARG A 78 19.09 -32.45 -10.23
C ARG A 78 20.62 -32.46 -10.16
N SER A 79 21.22 -31.87 -9.13
CA SER A 79 22.68 -31.86 -8.91
C SER A 79 23.21 -33.20 -8.44
N PHE A 80 22.33 -34.07 -7.92
CA PHE A 80 22.64 -35.44 -7.51
C PHE A 80 21.98 -36.48 -8.45
N GLY A 81 21.82 -36.12 -9.73
CA GLY A 81 21.37 -37.05 -10.78
C GLY A 81 19.86 -37.33 -10.83
N LYS A 82 19.05 -36.80 -9.89
CA LYS A 82 17.59 -37.00 -9.84
C LYS A 82 16.87 -35.98 -10.72
N ARG A 83 16.64 -36.35 -11.99
CA ARG A 83 16.19 -35.44 -13.05
C ARG A 83 14.81 -35.77 -13.61
N SER A 84 14.15 -36.83 -13.14
CA SER A 84 12.87 -37.25 -13.69
C SER A 84 11.73 -36.30 -13.29
N GLY A 85 10.62 -36.36 -14.02
CA GLY A 85 9.39 -35.66 -13.65
C GLY A 85 8.85 -36.13 -12.29
N VAL A 86 9.03 -37.41 -11.97
CA VAL A 86 8.68 -38.00 -10.68
C VAL A 86 9.52 -37.42 -9.56
N ASP A 87 10.85 -37.31 -9.73
CA ASP A 87 11.74 -36.69 -8.74
C ASP A 87 11.34 -35.22 -8.47
N THR A 88 10.99 -34.49 -9.54
CA THR A 88 10.53 -33.10 -9.45
C THR A 88 9.22 -33.02 -8.67
N PHE A 89 8.25 -33.86 -9.02
CA PHE A 89 6.95 -33.92 -8.34
C PHE A 89 7.10 -34.29 -6.86
N LEU A 90 7.87 -35.35 -6.55
CA LEU A 90 8.15 -35.78 -5.19
C LEU A 90 8.86 -34.70 -4.39
N GLY A 91 9.87 -34.05 -4.97
CA GLY A 91 10.57 -32.92 -4.34
C GLY A 91 9.63 -31.79 -3.92
N ILE A 92 8.64 -31.44 -4.76
CA ILE A 92 7.69 -30.36 -4.48
C ILE A 92 6.60 -30.80 -3.50
N VAL A 93 5.90 -31.92 -3.78
CA VAL A 93 4.72 -32.34 -3.00
C VAL A 93 5.09 -32.77 -1.58
N THR A 94 6.30 -33.27 -1.38
CA THR A 94 6.84 -33.61 -0.06
C THR A 94 7.49 -32.42 0.63
N LEU A 95 7.37 -31.19 0.11
CA LEU A 95 7.99 -29.99 0.67
C LEU A 95 9.50 -30.15 0.91
N GLY A 96 10.19 -30.80 -0.03
CA GLY A 96 11.62 -31.08 0.03
C GLY A 96 12.01 -32.34 0.83
N PHE A 97 11.11 -33.01 1.54
CA PHE A 97 11.45 -34.21 2.30
C PHE A 97 11.91 -35.39 1.44
N TYR A 98 11.59 -35.43 0.14
CA TYR A 98 12.18 -36.40 -0.79
C TYR A 98 13.71 -36.31 -0.86
N ILE A 99 14.30 -35.14 -0.58
CA ILE A 99 15.76 -34.97 -0.49
C ILE A 99 16.33 -35.84 0.63
N TYR A 100 15.62 -36.01 1.76
CA TYR A 100 16.05 -36.93 2.81
C TYR A 100 16.12 -38.36 2.31
N TYR A 101 15.09 -38.82 1.60
CA TYR A 101 15.09 -40.15 1.02
C TYR A 101 16.33 -40.37 0.14
N VAL A 102 16.64 -39.40 -0.74
CA VAL A 102 17.85 -39.45 -1.59
C VAL A 102 19.13 -39.42 -0.75
N ASN A 103 19.21 -38.52 0.23
CA ASN A 103 20.37 -38.30 1.11
C ASN A 103 20.75 -39.53 1.95
N TYR A 104 19.77 -40.37 2.34
CA TYR A 104 20.00 -41.53 3.21
C TYR A 104 19.93 -42.89 2.53
N THR A 105 19.19 -43.03 1.43
CA THR A 105 18.93 -44.36 0.82
C THR A 105 19.58 -44.55 -0.55
N GLN A 106 19.95 -43.48 -1.23
CA GLN A 106 20.46 -43.53 -2.60
C GLN A 106 21.96 -43.24 -2.65
N LYS A 107 22.65 -43.75 -3.67
CA LYS A 107 24.03 -43.35 -3.96
C LYS A 107 24.06 -41.89 -4.43
N LEU A 108 24.89 -41.08 -3.78
CA LEU A 108 25.02 -39.65 -4.06
C LEU A 108 26.21 -39.42 -5.00
N GLU A 109 25.92 -39.09 -6.26
CA GLU A 109 26.92 -38.67 -7.24
C GLU A 109 26.68 -37.20 -7.61
N TYR A 110 27.57 -36.33 -7.14
CA TYR A 110 27.51 -34.91 -7.42
C TYR A 110 27.92 -34.60 -8.86
N VAL A 111 27.07 -33.90 -9.60
CA VAL A 111 27.32 -33.49 -10.98
C VAL A 111 27.66 -32.00 -11.03
N ALA A 112 28.95 -31.67 -10.99
CA ALA A 112 29.45 -30.30 -10.94
C ALA A 112 29.11 -29.49 -12.21
N ASP A 113 29.37 -30.03 -13.39
CA ASP A 113 29.21 -29.32 -14.68
C ASP A 113 27.83 -29.53 -15.32
N ARG A 114 26.77 -29.45 -14.52
CA ARG A 114 25.40 -29.56 -15.03
C ARG A 114 25.00 -28.33 -15.84
N SER A 115 24.26 -28.56 -16.93
CA SER A 115 23.54 -27.43 -17.56
C SER A 115 22.46 -26.90 -16.63
N LEU A 116 22.39 -25.57 -16.50
CA LEU A 116 21.31 -24.87 -15.80
C LEU A 116 20.10 -24.62 -16.71
N THR A 117 20.28 -24.78 -18.03
CA THR A 117 19.19 -24.68 -19.00
C THR A 117 18.41 -25.98 -19.05
N PRO A 118 17.07 -25.94 -18.98
CA PRO A 118 16.27 -27.14 -19.15
C PRO A 118 16.43 -27.72 -20.56
N ARG A 119 16.49 -29.05 -20.68
CA ARG A 119 16.66 -29.73 -21.98
C ARG A 119 15.47 -29.58 -22.92
N ASN A 120 14.26 -29.43 -22.37
CA ASN A 120 13.03 -29.28 -23.15
C ASN A 120 12.56 -27.83 -23.14
N LYS A 121 12.07 -27.39 -24.31
CA LYS A 121 11.55 -26.03 -24.52
C LYS A 121 10.45 -25.66 -23.52
N THR A 122 9.60 -26.61 -23.15
CA THR A 122 8.52 -26.39 -22.17
C THR A 122 9.06 -26.03 -20.79
N ALA A 123 10.06 -26.75 -20.25
CA ALA A 123 10.57 -26.40 -18.93
C ALA A 123 11.44 -25.14 -18.96
N ASP A 124 12.05 -24.82 -20.10
CA ASP A 124 12.76 -23.55 -20.29
C ASP A 124 11.79 -22.34 -20.22
N THR A 125 10.66 -22.45 -20.92
CA THR A 125 9.58 -21.46 -20.82
C THR A 125 9.05 -21.33 -19.38
N ILE A 126 8.78 -22.46 -18.71
CA ILE A 126 8.30 -22.46 -17.31
C ILE A 126 9.32 -21.82 -16.38
N SER A 127 10.60 -22.14 -16.52
CA SER A 127 11.69 -21.57 -15.70
C SER A 127 11.81 -20.07 -15.91
N SER A 128 11.73 -19.61 -17.16
CA SER A 128 11.79 -18.19 -17.51
C SER A 128 10.58 -17.42 -16.96
N LEU A 129 9.38 -17.99 -17.07
CA LEU A 129 8.17 -17.42 -16.50
C LEU A 129 8.24 -17.36 -14.98
N LEU A 130 8.72 -18.42 -14.32
CA LEU A 130 8.88 -18.45 -12.88
C LEU A 130 9.84 -17.38 -12.39
N PHE A 131 10.98 -17.21 -13.07
CA PHE A 131 11.93 -16.15 -12.77
C PHE A 131 11.30 -14.75 -12.95
N ALA A 132 10.56 -14.53 -14.04
CA ALA A 132 9.83 -13.30 -14.26
C ALA A 132 8.81 -13.01 -13.14
N VAL A 133 8.07 -14.03 -12.69
CA VAL A 133 7.13 -13.91 -11.55
C VAL A 133 7.87 -13.55 -10.26
N VAL A 134 9.03 -14.13 -9.99
CA VAL A 134 9.85 -13.77 -8.82
C VAL A 134 10.28 -12.30 -8.88
N VAL A 135 10.85 -11.86 -10.01
CA VAL A 135 11.29 -10.47 -10.20
C VAL A 135 10.11 -9.51 -10.05
N ALA A 136 9.00 -9.78 -10.73
CA ALA A 136 7.81 -8.96 -10.65
C ALA A 136 7.22 -8.93 -9.23
N THR A 137 7.26 -10.05 -8.49
CA THR A 137 6.85 -10.12 -7.09
C THR A 137 7.75 -9.27 -6.20
N ILE A 138 9.07 -9.27 -6.41
CA ILE A 138 10.01 -8.42 -5.67
C ILE A 138 9.70 -6.95 -5.93
N VAL A 139 9.58 -6.56 -7.21
CA VAL A 139 9.28 -5.19 -7.62
C VAL A 139 7.97 -4.72 -6.98
N HIS A 140 6.90 -5.51 -7.12
CA HIS A 140 5.58 -5.16 -6.58
C HIS A 140 5.58 -5.09 -5.05
N THR A 141 6.28 -6.02 -4.40
CA THR A 141 6.25 -6.13 -2.93
C THR A 141 7.09 -5.04 -2.27
N TYR A 142 8.28 -4.73 -2.80
CA TYR A 142 9.27 -3.89 -2.12
C TYR A 142 9.62 -2.57 -2.82
N LEU A 143 9.35 -2.42 -4.12
CA LEU A 143 9.77 -1.23 -4.87
C LEU A 143 8.58 -0.34 -5.21
N ILE A 144 7.73 -0.78 -6.14
CA ILE A 144 6.66 0.02 -6.72
C ILE A 144 5.42 -0.85 -6.88
N GLN A 145 4.27 -0.32 -6.47
CA GLN A 145 2.99 -0.99 -6.66
C GLN A 145 2.02 -0.10 -7.45
N PRO A 146 1.34 -0.65 -8.47
CA PRO A 146 0.29 0.07 -9.18
C PRO A 146 -1.00 0.12 -8.35
N PHE A 147 -1.66 1.27 -8.35
CA PHE A 147 -2.98 1.49 -7.75
C PHE A 147 -3.90 2.24 -8.70
N THR A 148 -5.21 2.13 -8.48
CA THR A 148 -6.23 2.87 -9.22
C THR A 148 -6.99 3.75 -8.25
N ILE A 149 -7.44 4.94 -8.66
CA ILE A 149 -8.27 5.83 -7.85
C ILE A 149 -9.76 5.61 -8.18
N PRO A 150 -10.53 4.97 -7.28
CA PRO A 150 -11.94 4.68 -7.54
C PRO A 150 -12.90 5.76 -7.01
N THR A 151 -12.46 6.68 -6.15
CA THR A 151 -13.33 7.66 -5.46
C THR A 151 -12.76 9.07 -5.50
N SER A 152 -13.63 10.09 -5.42
CA SER A 152 -13.31 11.52 -5.55
C SER A 152 -12.78 12.17 -4.26
N SER A 153 -12.31 11.40 -3.28
CA SER A 153 -11.91 11.97 -1.98
C SER A 153 -10.64 12.83 -2.01
N LEU A 154 -9.83 12.68 -3.07
CA LEU A 154 -8.66 13.52 -3.37
C LEU A 154 -8.84 14.29 -4.69
N GLU A 155 -10.09 14.47 -5.13
CA GLU A 155 -10.41 15.13 -6.41
C GLU A 155 -9.66 16.46 -6.57
N LYS A 156 -9.36 16.83 -7.82
CA LYS A 156 -8.45 17.93 -8.24
C LYS A 156 -6.97 17.70 -8.00
N SER A 157 -6.59 16.94 -6.97
CA SER A 157 -5.21 16.46 -6.80
C SER A 157 -5.01 15.13 -7.52
N LEU A 158 -5.88 14.16 -7.22
CA LEU A 158 -5.97 12.84 -7.86
C LEU A 158 -7.42 12.58 -8.26
N LEU A 159 -7.64 12.33 -9.54
CA LEU A 159 -8.98 12.17 -10.11
C LEU A 159 -9.41 10.72 -10.11
N VAL A 160 -10.72 10.49 -10.06
CA VAL A 160 -11.29 9.16 -10.34
C VAL A 160 -10.82 8.67 -11.72
N GLY A 161 -10.26 7.46 -11.73
CA GLY A 161 -9.68 6.83 -12.91
C GLY A 161 -8.20 7.16 -13.17
N ASP A 162 -7.53 7.88 -12.26
CA ASP A 162 -6.06 7.93 -12.24
C ASP A 162 -5.47 6.58 -11.82
N PHE A 163 -4.43 6.15 -12.54
CA PHE A 163 -3.63 4.97 -12.25
C PHE A 163 -2.23 5.40 -11.79
N LEU A 164 -1.89 5.02 -10.57
CA LEU A 164 -0.73 5.50 -9.84
C LEU A 164 0.35 4.44 -9.76
N PHE A 165 1.61 4.85 -9.86
CA PHE A 165 2.72 4.14 -9.25
C PHE A 165 3.00 4.70 -7.87
N VAL A 166 2.98 3.81 -6.89
CA VAL A 166 3.27 4.11 -5.49
C VAL A 166 4.62 3.50 -5.14
N SER A 167 5.56 4.37 -4.80
CA SER A 167 6.87 3.99 -4.33
C SER A 167 6.81 3.55 -2.87
N LYS A 168 7.18 2.30 -2.62
CA LYS A 168 7.33 1.75 -1.27
C LYS A 168 8.68 2.12 -0.66
N MET A 169 9.67 2.46 -1.47
CA MET A 169 11.00 2.83 -1.02
C MET A 169 11.03 4.19 -0.33
N ASN A 170 10.19 5.15 -0.76
CA ASN A 170 10.21 6.51 -0.19
C ASN A 170 10.09 6.47 1.33
N TYR A 171 9.10 5.76 1.87
CA TYR A 171 8.89 5.62 3.32
C TYR A 171 9.46 4.32 3.90
N GLY A 172 10.24 3.58 3.11
CA GLY A 172 10.75 2.27 3.50
C GLY A 172 9.73 1.16 3.30
N ALA A 173 10.10 0.10 2.57
CA ALA A 173 9.18 -0.97 2.24
C ALA A 173 8.83 -1.79 3.50
N ARG A 174 7.53 -1.94 3.78
CA ARG A 174 7.06 -2.85 4.82
C ARG A 174 7.26 -4.30 4.36
N VAL A 175 7.91 -5.10 5.20
CA VAL A 175 8.01 -6.55 4.96
C VAL A 175 6.61 -7.17 5.11
N PRO A 176 6.18 -8.04 4.18
CA PRO A 176 4.87 -8.68 4.28
C PRO A 176 4.69 -9.37 5.64
N MET A 177 3.59 -9.06 6.32
CA MET A 177 3.25 -9.68 7.60
C MET A 177 2.56 -11.03 7.36
N THR A 178 1.77 -11.12 6.29
CA THR A 178 1.11 -12.34 5.86
C THR A 178 2.05 -13.18 5.00
N THR A 179 2.69 -14.17 5.63
CA THR A 179 3.73 -15.02 4.99
C THR A 179 3.21 -15.92 3.90
N ILE A 180 2.02 -16.49 4.09
CA ILE A 180 1.41 -17.43 3.14
C ILE A 180 0.27 -16.70 2.43
N ALA A 181 0.58 -16.21 1.23
CA ALA A 181 -0.37 -15.55 0.34
C ALA A 181 -0.03 -15.86 -1.12
N LEU A 182 -1.03 -15.82 -1.99
CA LEU A 182 -0.81 -15.86 -3.42
C LEU A 182 -0.08 -14.60 -3.88
N PRO A 183 0.99 -14.72 -4.69
CA PRO A 183 1.72 -13.56 -5.19
C PRO A 183 0.80 -12.70 -6.06
N MET A 184 1.03 -11.38 -6.04
CA MET A 184 0.30 -10.38 -6.84
C MET A 184 -1.21 -10.26 -6.56
N VAL A 185 -1.74 -10.98 -5.59
CA VAL A 185 -3.16 -10.92 -5.19
C VAL A 185 -3.28 -10.29 -3.81
N HIS A 186 -4.07 -9.21 -3.70
CA HIS A 186 -4.22 -8.46 -2.45
C HIS A 186 -5.03 -9.25 -1.40
N ASP A 187 -6.37 -9.25 -1.50
CA ASP A 187 -7.29 -9.77 -0.46
C ASP A 187 -8.01 -11.06 -0.89
N SER A 188 -8.51 -11.12 -2.12
CA SER A 188 -9.29 -12.25 -2.62
C SER A 188 -8.80 -12.76 -3.98
N ILE A 189 -8.89 -14.08 -4.16
CA ILE A 189 -8.54 -14.76 -5.40
C ILE A 189 -9.53 -14.32 -6.49
N PRO A 190 -9.05 -13.90 -7.68
CA PRO A 190 -9.93 -13.63 -8.81
C PRO A 190 -10.87 -14.81 -9.09
N LEU A 191 -12.09 -14.50 -9.56
CA LEU A 191 -13.16 -15.47 -9.88
C LEU A 191 -13.80 -16.16 -8.65
N THR A 192 -13.02 -16.82 -7.80
CA THR A 192 -13.55 -17.58 -6.65
C THR A 192 -13.94 -16.68 -5.48
N LYS A 193 -13.33 -15.49 -5.37
CA LYS A 193 -13.54 -14.51 -4.29
C LYS A 193 -13.24 -15.04 -2.88
N ASN A 194 -12.54 -16.17 -2.78
CA ASN A 194 -12.00 -16.70 -1.53
C ASN A 194 -10.78 -15.89 -1.08
N LYS A 195 -10.39 -15.98 0.20
CA LYS A 195 -9.18 -15.30 0.72
C LYS A 195 -7.95 -15.76 -0.08
N SER A 196 -7.10 -14.81 -0.50
CA SER A 196 -5.84 -15.12 -1.19
C SER A 196 -4.70 -15.49 -0.24
N TYR A 197 -4.98 -15.61 1.05
CA TYR A 197 -3.98 -15.70 2.10
C TYR A 197 -4.47 -16.47 3.34
N LEU A 198 -3.52 -16.95 4.14
CA LEU A 198 -3.80 -17.51 5.47
C LEU A 198 -3.74 -16.41 6.54
N THR A 199 -4.69 -16.41 7.47
CA THR A 199 -4.73 -15.43 8.57
C THR A 199 -3.66 -15.69 9.62
N TYR A 200 -3.14 -16.92 9.70
CA TYR A 200 -2.09 -17.33 10.61
C TYR A 200 -1.17 -18.36 9.91
N PRO A 201 0.16 -18.34 10.12
CA PRO A 201 0.91 -17.43 10.99
C PRO A 201 1.20 -16.06 10.36
N GLN A 202 1.43 -15.06 11.21
CA GLN A 202 1.80 -13.68 10.84
C GLN A 202 3.22 -13.37 11.35
N LEU A 203 4.00 -12.65 10.53
CA LEU A 203 5.29 -12.09 10.92
C LEU A 203 5.08 -10.80 11.73
N PRO A 204 5.97 -10.53 12.71
CA PRO A 204 6.04 -9.23 13.35
C PRO A 204 6.23 -8.12 12.32
N TYR A 205 5.72 -6.93 12.62
CA TYR A 205 5.95 -5.76 11.78
C TYR A 205 7.44 -5.47 11.67
N MET A 206 7.90 -5.31 10.44
CA MET A 206 9.25 -4.86 10.10
C MET A 206 9.15 -3.97 8.88
N ARG A 207 9.91 -2.86 8.89
CA ARG A 207 10.02 -1.93 7.77
C ARG A 207 11.49 -1.75 7.44
N LEU A 208 11.80 -1.81 6.15
CA LEU A 208 13.15 -1.51 5.66
C LEU A 208 13.41 0.00 5.74
N PRO A 209 14.67 0.44 5.82
CA PRO A 209 15.00 1.87 5.78
C PRO A 209 14.36 2.57 4.56
N GLY A 210 13.75 3.74 4.80
CA GLY A 210 13.20 4.59 3.77
C GLY A 210 14.21 5.59 3.23
N ILE A 211 13.91 6.16 2.06
CA ILE A 211 14.68 7.27 1.49
C ILE A 211 14.37 8.57 2.24
N GLN A 212 13.15 8.69 2.77
CA GLN A 212 12.67 9.86 3.51
C GLN A 212 11.62 9.46 4.56
N ASN A 213 11.34 10.39 5.48
CA ASN A 213 10.20 10.29 6.36
C ASN A 213 8.92 10.78 5.64
N ILE A 214 7.77 10.53 6.28
CA ILE A 214 6.50 11.11 5.84
C ILE A 214 6.47 12.56 6.32
N ASP A 215 6.36 13.48 5.38
CA ASP A 215 6.29 14.90 5.69
C ASP A 215 4.83 15.38 5.70
N ARG A 216 4.61 16.48 6.42
CA ARG A 216 3.33 17.19 6.37
C ARG A 216 3.02 17.54 4.92
N THR A 217 1.76 17.34 4.56
CA THR A 217 1.16 17.51 3.23
C THR A 217 1.51 16.47 2.16
N ASP A 218 2.30 15.44 2.48
CA ASP A 218 2.51 14.33 1.55
C ASP A 218 1.20 13.61 1.23
N ILE A 219 1.03 13.14 -0.01
CA ILE A 219 -0.01 12.16 -0.33
C ILE A 219 0.54 10.78 0.04
N VAL A 220 -0.23 10.00 0.79
CA VAL A 220 0.21 8.72 1.33
C VAL A 220 -0.82 7.64 1.02
N VAL A 221 -0.34 6.48 0.58
CA VAL A 221 -1.14 5.25 0.50
C VAL A 221 -0.91 4.43 1.75
N PHE A 222 -2.00 3.96 2.34
CA PHE A 222 -1.99 3.20 3.58
C PHE A 222 -3.14 2.20 3.60
N ASN A 223 -3.02 1.20 4.45
CA ASN A 223 -4.10 0.26 4.75
C ASN A 223 -5.10 0.92 5.73
N TRP A 224 -6.40 0.85 5.44
CA TRP A 224 -7.44 1.48 6.25
C TRP A 224 -7.48 0.88 7.67
N PRO A 225 -7.25 1.66 8.74
CA PRO A 225 -7.05 1.11 10.09
C PRO A 225 -8.25 0.35 10.66
N VAL A 226 -9.48 0.84 10.41
CA VAL A 226 -10.72 0.26 10.96
C VAL A 226 -11.44 -0.66 9.95
N ASP A 227 -10.72 -1.18 8.95
CA ASP A 227 -11.32 -2.05 7.93
C ASP A 227 -11.94 -3.30 8.54
N THR A 228 -13.28 -3.33 8.50
CA THR A 228 -14.09 -4.49 8.85
C THR A 228 -14.92 -4.97 7.67
N VAL A 229 -14.70 -4.43 6.47
CA VAL A 229 -15.55 -4.66 5.31
C VAL A 229 -15.15 -5.97 4.63
N PHE A 230 -16.14 -6.84 4.37
CA PHE A 230 -15.90 -8.08 3.63
C PHE A 230 -15.41 -7.80 2.21
N LYS A 231 -16.11 -6.95 1.46
CA LYS A 231 -15.76 -6.48 0.11
C LYS A 231 -16.11 -5.00 -0.04
N PHE A 232 -15.25 -4.24 -0.71
CA PHE A 232 -15.50 -2.81 -0.93
C PHE A 232 -16.82 -2.62 -1.70
N PHE A 233 -17.66 -1.68 -1.25
CA PHE A 233 -19.03 -1.45 -1.73
C PHE A 233 -20.06 -2.59 -1.50
N ASP A 234 -19.75 -3.60 -0.68
CA ASP A 234 -20.69 -4.66 -0.32
C ASP A 234 -21.67 -4.19 0.76
N THR A 235 -22.98 -4.31 0.48
CA THR A 235 -24.07 -3.91 1.38
C THR A 235 -24.57 -5.04 2.27
N SER A 236 -24.01 -6.26 2.16
CA SER A 236 -24.48 -7.48 2.82
C SER A 236 -24.28 -7.54 4.35
N LYS A 237 -23.87 -6.43 4.99
CA LYS A 237 -23.53 -6.28 6.43
C LYS A 237 -22.44 -7.26 6.94
N ARG A 238 -21.87 -8.10 6.07
CA ARG A 238 -20.82 -9.06 6.42
C ARG A 238 -19.54 -8.33 6.80
N ARG A 239 -18.91 -8.78 7.87
CA ARG A 239 -17.63 -8.24 8.35
C ARG A 239 -16.49 -9.24 8.23
N ALA A 240 -15.29 -8.74 7.97
CA ALA A 240 -14.07 -9.54 7.94
C ALA A 240 -12.95 -8.83 8.71
N TYR A 241 -12.30 -9.56 9.61
CA TYR A 241 -11.05 -9.12 10.21
C TYR A 241 -9.88 -9.55 9.30
N LYS A 242 -9.06 -8.59 8.90
CA LYS A 242 -7.96 -8.79 7.95
C LYS A 242 -6.62 -8.43 8.61
N PRO A 243 -5.55 -9.20 8.33
CA PRO A 243 -4.18 -8.76 8.62
C PRO A 243 -3.92 -7.36 8.06
N VAL A 244 -3.04 -6.59 8.71
CA VAL A 244 -2.78 -5.19 8.36
C VAL A 244 -2.44 -5.02 6.88
N ASP A 245 -1.60 -5.90 6.33
CA ASP A 245 -1.18 -5.87 4.93
C ASP A 245 -2.23 -6.38 3.92
N LYS A 246 -3.38 -6.84 4.41
CA LYS A 246 -4.54 -7.32 3.63
C LYS A 246 -5.77 -6.43 3.76
N LYS A 247 -5.75 -5.45 4.67
CA LYS A 247 -6.79 -4.41 4.74
C LYS A 247 -6.85 -3.58 3.46
N SER A 248 -8.00 -2.98 3.22
CA SER A 248 -8.28 -2.13 2.06
C SER A 248 -7.30 -0.95 1.99
N ASN A 249 -6.88 -0.57 0.78
CA ASN A 249 -5.94 0.53 0.60
C ASN A 249 -6.69 1.85 0.41
N TYR A 250 -6.24 2.89 1.11
CA TYR A 250 -6.71 4.26 1.00
C TYR A 250 -5.56 5.17 0.59
N VAL A 251 -5.89 6.29 -0.04
CA VAL A 251 -4.95 7.34 -0.39
C VAL A 251 -5.50 8.67 0.11
N LYS A 252 -4.71 9.40 0.89
CA LYS A 252 -5.09 10.69 1.51
C LYS A 252 -3.85 11.56 1.65
N ARG A 253 -4.06 12.83 1.98
CA ARG A 253 -2.99 13.75 2.36
C ARG A 253 -2.70 13.63 3.85
N CYS A 254 -1.43 13.44 4.22
CA CYS A 254 -0.97 13.50 5.60
C CYS A 254 -0.96 14.96 6.04
N VAL A 255 -1.87 15.35 6.91
CA VAL A 255 -1.95 16.74 7.41
C VAL A 255 -1.36 16.91 8.81
N GLY A 256 -1.25 15.81 9.57
CA GLY A 256 -0.61 15.77 10.88
C GLY A 256 0.37 14.60 10.97
N ILE A 257 1.55 14.87 11.49
CA ILE A 257 2.64 13.91 11.72
C ILE A 257 2.81 13.67 13.24
N PRO A 258 3.57 12.65 13.67
CA PRO A 258 3.81 12.38 15.08
C PRO A 258 4.28 13.61 15.85
N GLY A 259 3.65 13.88 17.00
CA GLY A 259 3.99 15.01 17.87
C GLY A 259 3.15 16.28 17.64
N ASP A 260 2.42 16.37 16.53
CA ASP A 260 1.61 17.55 16.19
C ASP A 260 0.41 17.73 17.11
N ASN A 261 -0.01 18.99 17.34
CA ASN A 261 -1.34 19.31 17.83
C ASN A 261 -2.22 19.84 16.69
N LEU A 262 -3.19 19.04 16.26
CA LEU A 262 -4.07 19.37 15.13
C LEU A 262 -5.40 19.95 15.62
N SER A 263 -5.86 21.03 15.00
CA SER A 263 -7.23 21.53 15.15
C SER A 263 -7.79 21.97 13.80
N ILE A 264 -9.12 22.02 13.69
CA ILE A 264 -9.84 22.50 12.52
C ILE A 264 -10.84 23.55 12.99
N LYS A 265 -10.85 24.71 12.34
CA LYS A 265 -11.80 25.80 12.58
C LYS A 265 -12.37 26.24 11.24
N ASP A 266 -13.68 26.20 11.08
CA ASP A 266 -14.37 26.50 9.83
C ASP A 266 -13.78 25.75 8.61
N GLY A 267 -13.41 24.48 8.83
CA GLY A 267 -12.78 23.55 7.89
C GLY A 267 -11.33 23.91 7.49
N VAL A 268 -10.74 24.92 8.13
CA VAL A 268 -9.34 25.32 7.98
C VAL A 268 -8.50 24.59 9.02
N ILE A 269 -7.39 23.99 8.60
CA ILE A 269 -6.55 23.14 9.45
C ILE A 269 -5.43 23.97 10.07
N TYR A 270 -5.20 23.77 11.37
CA TYR A 270 -4.11 24.37 12.13
C TYR A 270 -3.28 23.28 12.80
N ILE A 271 -1.95 23.42 12.72
CA ILE A 271 -0.97 22.56 13.40
C ILE A 271 -0.19 23.42 14.37
N ASP A 272 -0.22 23.05 15.66
CA ASP A 272 0.36 23.81 16.77
C ASP A 272 -0.08 25.28 16.75
N GLY A 273 -1.37 25.51 16.45
CA GLY A 273 -1.99 26.83 16.34
C GLY A 273 -1.67 27.61 15.06
N LYS A 274 -0.81 27.09 14.17
CA LYS A 274 -0.43 27.74 12.91
C LYS A 274 -1.22 27.17 11.73
N LEU A 275 -1.64 28.03 10.81
CA LEU A 275 -2.33 27.60 9.59
C LEU A 275 -1.49 26.59 8.80
N LEU A 276 -2.08 25.45 8.44
CA LEU A 276 -1.42 24.46 7.58
C LEU A 276 -1.27 25.02 6.16
N GLN A 277 -0.03 25.22 5.75
CA GLN A 277 0.28 25.60 4.37
C GLN A 277 0.23 24.36 3.48
N LEU A 278 -0.61 24.41 2.45
CA LEU A 278 -0.74 23.35 1.46
C LEU A 278 0.17 23.65 0.24
N PRO A 279 0.72 22.63 -0.42
CA PRO A 279 1.50 22.84 -1.63
C PRO A 279 0.59 23.34 -2.77
N GLU A 280 1.16 24.05 -3.74
CA GLU A 280 0.43 24.68 -4.85
C GLU A 280 -0.47 23.69 -5.64
N ARG A 281 -0.05 22.43 -5.73
CA ARG A 281 -0.80 21.35 -6.39
C ARG A 281 -1.99 20.82 -5.59
N ALA A 282 -2.05 21.10 -4.29
CA ALA A 282 -3.17 20.69 -3.45
C ALA A 282 -4.34 21.63 -3.69
N LYS A 283 -5.46 21.08 -4.13
CA LYS A 283 -6.66 21.86 -4.47
C LYS A 283 -7.82 21.42 -3.58
N PRO A 284 -7.81 21.78 -2.28
CA PRO A 284 -8.88 21.38 -1.39
C PRO A 284 -10.24 21.91 -1.87
N GLN A 285 -11.26 21.09 -1.71
CA GLN A 285 -12.64 21.39 -2.09
C GLN A 285 -13.58 21.31 -0.89
N PHE A 286 -14.62 22.14 -0.92
CA PHE A 286 -15.68 22.19 0.08
C PHE A 286 -17.04 22.27 -0.62
N SER A 287 -18.11 22.07 0.14
CA SER A 287 -19.47 22.28 -0.38
C SER A 287 -19.87 23.74 -0.32
N TYR A 288 -20.64 24.18 -1.31
CA TYR A 288 -21.12 25.55 -1.44
C TYR A 288 -22.60 25.58 -1.79
N LYS A 289 -23.29 26.62 -1.35
CA LYS A 289 -24.59 27.04 -1.90
C LYS A 289 -24.38 28.26 -2.78
N VAL A 290 -24.95 28.23 -3.97
CA VAL A 290 -24.86 29.27 -4.99
C VAL A 290 -26.27 29.79 -5.26
N ALA A 291 -26.53 31.06 -4.95
CA ALA A 291 -27.82 31.70 -5.16
C ALA A 291 -27.86 32.43 -6.52
N PHE A 292 -29.00 32.38 -7.19
CA PHE A 292 -29.24 33.04 -8.48
C PHE A 292 -30.21 34.20 -8.33
N ASP A 293 -30.14 35.17 -9.24
CA ASP A 293 -31.08 36.31 -9.29
C ASP A 293 -32.47 35.96 -9.85
N GLY A 294 -32.61 34.77 -10.46
CA GLY A 294 -33.84 34.29 -11.09
C GLY A 294 -34.21 35.00 -12.40
N LYS A 295 -33.40 35.94 -12.89
CA LYS A 295 -33.68 36.79 -14.06
C LYS A 295 -32.65 36.59 -15.17
N THR A 296 -31.40 36.35 -14.80
CA THR A 296 -30.29 36.18 -15.73
C THR A 296 -30.10 34.69 -16.02
N ALA A 297 -30.13 34.32 -17.29
CA ALA A 297 -29.88 32.94 -17.69
C ALA A 297 -28.41 32.55 -17.41
N VAL A 298 -28.20 31.51 -16.61
CA VAL A 298 -26.87 30.98 -16.29
C VAL A 298 -26.67 29.63 -16.97
N ASN A 299 -25.65 29.53 -17.82
CA ASN A 299 -25.30 28.26 -18.47
C ASN A 299 -24.48 27.39 -17.50
N LEU A 300 -25.18 26.55 -16.74
CA LEU A 300 -24.56 25.66 -15.76
C LEU A 300 -23.67 24.59 -16.40
N GLU A 301 -24.01 24.11 -17.60
CA GLU A 301 -23.18 23.12 -18.32
C GLU A 301 -21.80 23.71 -18.65
N TYR A 302 -21.78 24.95 -19.16
CA TYR A 302 -20.54 25.68 -19.40
C TYR A 302 -19.76 25.88 -18.09
N LEU A 303 -20.41 26.37 -17.03
CA LEU A 303 -19.73 26.62 -15.75
C LEU A 303 -19.16 25.34 -15.12
N PHE A 304 -19.90 24.23 -15.18
CA PHE A 304 -19.42 22.96 -14.64
C PHE A 304 -18.21 22.47 -15.42
N LYS A 305 -18.19 22.65 -16.74
CA LYS A 305 -17.03 22.31 -17.57
C LYS A 305 -15.84 23.25 -17.32
N ASP A 306 -16.07 24.56 -17.21
CA ASP A 306 -15.05 25.59 -16.95
C ASP A 306 -14.37 25.39 -15.60
N LEU A 307 -15.15 25.04 -14.57
CA LEU A 307 -14.68 24.80 -13.21
C LEU A 307 -14.30 23.34 -12.94
N ASP A 308 -14.51 22.48 -13.93
CA ASP A 308 -14.27 21.04 -13.88
C ASP A 308 -15.04 20.37 -12.70
N ILE A 309 -16.28 20.78 -12.43
CA ILE A 309 -17.11 20.22 -11.36
C ILE A 309 -17.52 18.80 -11.74
N THR A 310 -16.98 17.81 -11.01
CA THR A 310 -17.18 16.38 -11.27
C THR A 310 -18.06 15.69 -10.22
N ASP A 311 -18.12 16.24 -9.00
CA ASP A 311 -18.99 15.75 -7.93
C ASP A 311 -20.45 16.21 -8.12
N PRO A 312 -21.44 15.52 -7.50
CA PRO A 312 -22.85 15.86 -7.64
C PRO A 312 -23.19 17.31 -7.27
N ALA A 313 -24.09 17.88 -8.07
CA ALA A 313 -24.69 19.19 -7.85
C ALA A 313 -26.21 19.10 -8.06
N PHE A 314 -26.98 19.75 -7.20
CA PHE A 314 -28.44 19.71 -7.24
C PHE A 314 -29.04 21.00 -6.68
N PHE A 315 -30.23 21.36 -7.14
CA PHE A 315 -30.96 22.49 -6.56
C PHE A 315 -31.53 22.08 -5.20
N THR A 316 -31.49 22.98 -4.23
CA THR A 316 -32.05 22.69 -2.89
C THR A 316 -33.59 22.64 -2.89
N ASP A 317 -34.20 23.25 -3.91
CA ASP A 317 -35.63 23.23 -4.19
C ASP A 317 -35.80 23.09 -5.72
N ASP A 318 -36.33 21.95 -6.17
CA ASP A 318 -36.50 21.65 -7.60
C ASP A 318 -37.57 22.51 -8.29
N THR A 319 -38.47 23.15 -7.52
CA THR A 319 -39.51 24.03 -8.05
C THR A 319 -39.00 25.45 -8.25
N LYS A 320 -38.33 26.01 -7.24
CA LYS A 320 -37.84 27.39 -7.28
C LYS A 320 -36.53 27.52 -8.06
N ARG A 321 -35.64 26.54 -7.90
CA ARG A 321 -34.30 26.51 -8.52
C ARG A 321 -33.49 27.81 -8.33
N ASP A 322 -33.69 28.46 -7.18
CA ASP A 322 -33.00 29.71 -6.81
C ASP A 322 -31.63 29.47 -6.18
N THR A 323 -31.39 28.27 -5.66
CA THR A 323 -30.16 27.90 -4.94
C THR A 323 -29.64 26.54 -5.40
N LEU A 324 -28.42 26.51 -5.92
CA LEU A 324 -27.69 25.31 -6.29
C LEU A 324 -26.73 24.90 -5.18
N PHE A 325 -26.82 23.65 -4.74
CA PHE A 325 -25.83 23.02 -3.87
C PHE A 325 -24.76 22.32 -4.70
N LEU A 326 -23.50 22.67 -4.46
CA LEU A 326 -22.33 22.03 -5.03
C LEU A 326 -21.64 21.20 -3.95
N SER A 327 -21.51 19.88 -4.16
CA SER A 327 -20.89 19.00 -3.16
C SER A 327 -19.41 19.30 -2.94
N ALA A 328 -18.70 19.66 -4.02
CA ALA A 328 -17.28 19.95 -3.99
C ALA A 328 -16.93 21.08 -4.98
N LEU A 329 -16.31 22.15 -4.47
CA LEU A 329 -15.81 23.27 -5.24
C LEU A 329 -14.53 23.80 -4.59
N THR A 330 -13.55 24.17 -5.42
CA THR A 330 -12.31 24.82 -4.95
C THR A 330 -12.59 26.28 -4.58
N GLU A 331 -11.73 26.87 -3.74
CA GLU A 331 -11.83 28.31 -3.42
C GLU A 331 -11.76 29.17 -4.69
N ALA A 332 -10.83 28.87 -5.60
CA ALA A 332 -10.72 29.58 -6.89
C ALA A 332 -12.02 29.47 -7.72
N GLY A 333 -12.66 28.29 -7.74
CA GLY A 333 -13.94 28.11 -8.41
C GLY A 333 -15.07 28.91 -7.74
N ALA A 334 -15.09 28.98 -6.42
CA ALA A 334 -16.05 29.80 -5.67
C ALA A 334 -15.89 31.30 -6.01
N GLN A 335 -14.65 31.80 -6.09
CA GLN A 335 -14.37 33.17 -6.50
C GLN A 335 -14.76 33.43 -7.96
N ARG A 336 -14.53 32.47 -8.86
CA ARG A 336 -14.98 32.57 -10.26
C ARG A 336 -16.51 32.68 -10.34
N LEU A 337 -17.25 31.88 -9.57
CA LEU A 337 -18.71 31.93 -9.51
C LEU A 337 -19.25 33.25 -8.95
N LYS A 338 -18.61 33.82 -7.93
CA LYS A 338 -18.99 35.15 -7.38
C LYS A 338 -18.96 36.25 -8.42
N ASN A 339 -18.08 36.12 -9.42
CA ASN A 339 -17.89 37.08 -10.49
C ASN A 339 -18.69 36.74 -11.77
N THR A 340 -19.64 35.80 -11.70
CA THR A 340 -20.45 35.38 -12.84
C THR A 340 -21.81 36.11 -12.83
N PRO A 341 -22.22 36.76 -13.93
CA PRO A 341 -23.54 37.38 -14.04
C PRO A 341 -24.67 36.40 -13.72
N GLY A 342 -25.67 36.87 -12.97
CA GLY A 342 -26.80 36.05 -12.52
C GLY A 342 -26.59 35.29 -11.22
N ILE A 343 -25.36 35.23 -10.69
CA ILE A 343 -25.07 34.68 -9.36
C ILE A 343 -25.02 35.82 -8.34
N THR A 344 -25.82 35.71 -7.28
CA THR A 344 -25.96 36.73 -6.24
C THR A 344 -25.18 36.42 -4.98
N ALA A 345 -24.97 35.13 -4.67
CA ALA A 345 -24.19 34.69 -3.52
C ALA A 345 -23.51 33.34 -3.76
N VAL A 346 -22.31 33.17 -3.21
CA VAL A 346 -21.60 31.89 -3.16
C VAL A 346 -21.11 31.68 -1.73
N VAL A 347 -21.79 30.81 -1.00
CA VAL A 347 -21.61 30.63 0.45
C VAL A 347 -21.07 29.23 0.73
N ARG A 348 -19.84 29.18 1.27
CA ARG A 348 -19.26 27.92 1.76
C ARG A 348 -20.12 27.38 2.89
N GLN A 349 -20.42 26.09 2.84
CA GLN A 349 -21.17 25.44 3.90
C GLN A 349 -20.22 25.09 5.04
N ILE A 350 -20.56 25.48 6.26
CA ILE A 350 -19.81 25.15 7.48
C ILE A 350 -20.79 24.51 8.46
N SER A 351 -20.44 23.34 8.97
CA SER A 351 -21.26 22.64 9.97
C SER A 351 -21.14 23.33 11.33
N ASN A 352 -22.29 23.64 11.92
CA ASN A 352 -22.39 24.13 13.31
C ASN A 352 -22.92 23.06 14.27
N ASP A 353 -23.56 22.02 13.74
CA ASP A 353 -24.10 20.93 14.54
C ASP A 353 -22.99 19.95 14.93
N VAL A 354 -23.16 19.31 16.08
CA VAL A 354 -22.31 18.17 16.50
C VAL A 354 -22.58 16.97 15.60
N ASP A 355 -21.51 16.29 15.17
CA ASP A 355 -21.59 15.08 14.36
C ASP A 355 -21.14 13.87 15.18
N ASN A 356 -22.07 12.97 15.48
CA ASN A 356 -21.81 11.76 16.27
C ASN A 356 -20.86 10.77 15.57
N GLY A 357 -20.70 10.89 14.24
CA GLY A 357 -19.78 10.07 13.44
C GLY A 357 -18.32 10.49 13.55
N ILE A 358 -18.03 11.64 14.18
CA ILE A 358 -16.68 12.19 14.27
C ILE A 358 -15.89 11.55 15.40
N PHE A 359 -14.70 11.06 15.08
CA PHE A 359 -13.74 10.55 16.06
C PHE A 359 -13.34 11.68 17.03
N PRO A 360 -13.26 11.44 18.36
CA PRO A 360 -13.31 10.15 19.06
C PRO A 360 -14.69 9.77 19.61
N HIS A 361 -15.78 10.25 19.03
CA HIS A 361 -17.16 9.98 19.46
C HIS A 361 -17.51 10.52 20.86
N ILE A 362 -16.96 11.68 21.20
CA ILE A 362 -17.28 12.43 22.43
C ILE A 362 -18.41 13.45 22.24
N ASN A 363 -19.00 13.51 21.04
CA ASN A 363 -20.12 14.40 20.68
C ASN A 363 -19.86 15.89 20.98
N LYS A 364 -18.67 16.39 20.63
CA LYS A 364 -18.30 17.81 20.77
C LYS A 364 -17.95 18.50 19.46
N TRP A 365 -17.67 17.73 18.41
CA TRP A 365 -17.04 18.22 17.19
C TRP A 365 -17.84 17.85 15.96
N ASN A 366 -17.49 18.46 14.85
CA ASN A 366 -17.96 18.09 13.53
C ASN A 366 -16.81 18.10 12.52
N ARG A 367 -17.10 17.83 11.25
CA ARG A 367 -16.09 17.75 10.18
C ARG A 367 -15.36 19.06 9.88
N ASP A 368 -15.93 20.19 10.28
CA ASP A 368 -15.43 21.56 10.02
C ASP A 368 -14.86 22.23 11.28
N ASN A 369 -15.27 21.78 12.48
CA ASN A 369 -14.85 22.31 13.76
C ASN A 369 -14.43 21.17 14.69
N TYR A 370 -13.12 21.04 14.90
CA TYR A 370 -12.48 19.83 15.42
C TYR A 370 -11.25 20.15 16.29
N GLY A 371 -11.04 19.38 17.35
CA GLY A 371 -9.82 19.44 18.16
C GLY A 371 -9.77 20.61 19.15
N PRO A 372 -8.58 20.92 19.70
CA PRO A 372 -7.29 20.33 19.35
C PRO A 372 -7.15 18.85 19.75
N ILE A 373 -6.33 18.10 19.00
CA ILE A 373 -5.91 16.73 19.31
C ILE A 373 -4.39 16.59 19.18
N TYR A 374 -3.80 15.76 20.03
CA TYR A 374 -2.40 15.37 19.92
C TYR A 374 -2.27 14.17 18.97
N ILE A 375 -1.33 14.24 18.02
CA ILE A 375 -1.00 13.13 17.12
C ILE A 375 0.08 12.25 17.78
N PRO A 376 -0.21 10.99 18.12
CA PRO A 376 0.70 10.17 18.90
C PRO A 376 2.07 9.91 18.27
N GLU A 377 3.10 9.98 19.10
CA GLU A 377 4.50 9.79 18.73
C GLU A 377 5.09 8.62 19.52
N LYS A 378 5.85 7.77 18.82
CA LYS A 378 6.50 6.61 19.42
C LYS A 378 7.37 7.02 20.61
N GLY A 379 7.18 6.34 21.74
CA GLY A 379 7.92 6.58 22.98
C GLY A 379 7.37 7.74 23.82
N LYS A 380 6.41 8.52 23.33
CA LYS A 380 5.74 9.55 24.13
C LYS A 380 4.73 8.94 25.08
N THR A 381 4.69 9.44 26.32
CA THR A 381 3.70 9.07 27.34
C THR A 381 2.60 10.12 27.46
N VAL A 382 1.35 9.67 27.56
CA VAL A 382 0.17 10.52 27.81
C VAL A 382 -0.61 10.04 29.03
N PRO A 383 -1.31 10.92 29.76
CA PRO A 383 -2.19 10.52 30.85
C PRO A 383 -3.42 9.77 30.31
N LEU A 384 -3.82 8.69 31.01
CA LEU A 384 -5.05 7.96 30.76
C LEU A 384 -6.10 8.28 31.81
N THR A 385 -7.19 8.88 31.35
CA THR A 385 -8.39 9.19 32.13
C THR A 385 -9.63 8.83 31.32
N THR A 386 -10.81 8.93 31.92
CA THR A 386 -12.09 8.76 31.20
C THR A 386 -12.27 9.74 30.05
N GLU A 387 -11.64 10.91 30.11
CA GLU A 387 -11.70 11.97 29.10
C GLU A 387 -10.69 11.74 27.97
N THR A 388 -9.50 11.20 28.26
CA THR A 388 -8.45 10.98 27.26
C THR A 388 -8.54 9.60 26.60
N LEU A 389 -9.14 8.61 27.28
CA LEU A 389 -9.25 7.25 26.77
C LEU A 389 -9.95 7.14 25.40
N PRO A 390 -11.04 7.89 25.07
CA PRO A 390 -11.67 7.81 23.76
C PRO A 390 -10.71 8.05 22.59
N PHE A 391 -9.69 8.88 22.78
CA PHE A 391 -8.68 9.16 21.76
C PHE A 391 -7.71 7.98 21.55
N TYR A 392 -7.37 7.27 22.62
CA TYR A 392 -6.27 6.30 22.61
C TYR A 392 -6.73 4.85 22.72
N LYS A 393 -8.03 4.60 22.94
CA LYS A 393 -8.60 3.24 23.06
C LYS A 393 -8.19 2.33 21.91
N ALA A 394 -8.45 2.75 20.66
CA ALA A 394 -8.11 1.95 19.48
C ALA A 394 -6.59 1.77 19.30
N ILE A 395 -5.79 2.73 19.75
CA ILE A 395 -4.33 2.59 19.76
C ILE A 395 -3.91 1.45 20.68
N ILE A 396 -4.39 1.49 21.92
CA ILE A 396 -4.02 0.53 22.97
C ILE A 396 -4.50 -0.88 22.59
N SER A 397 -5.78 -1.03 22.22
CA SER A 397 -6.39 -2.33 21.97
C SER A 397 -6.12 -2.87 20.57
N ASP A 398 -6.38 -2.09 19.53
CA ASP A 398 -6.52 -2.62 18.17
C ASP A 398 -5.22 -2.49 17.36
N TYR A 399 -4.42 -1.47 17.65
CA TYR A 399 -3.21 -1.17 16.89
C TYR A 399 -1.93 -1.69 17.57
N GLU A 400 -1.88 -1.64 18.90
CA GLU A 400 -0.75 -2.13 19.71
C GLU A 400 -1.05 -3.45 20.44
N ASN A 401 -2.27 -3.99 20.31
CA ASN A 401 -2.67 -5.34 20.73
C ASN A 401 -2.57 -5.59 22.25
N ASN A 402 -2.87 -4.60 23.08
CA ASN A 402 -2.95 -4.77 24.53
C ASN A 402 -4.38 -5.13 25.00
N ASP A 403 -4.50 -5.89 26.08
CA ASP A 403 -5.77 -6.15 26.75
C ASP A 403 -6.20 -4.90 27.53
N LEU A 404 -7.18 -4.16 27.03
CA LEU A 404 -7.71 -2.96 27.65
C LEU A 404 -9.07 -3.24 28.32
N LYS A 405 -9.16 -3.00 29.62
CA LYS A 405 -10.40 -3.14 30.41
C LYS A 405 -10.69 -1.85 31.17
N VAL A 406 -11.97 -1.46 31.21
CA VAL A 406 -12.42 -0.20 31.82
C VAL A 406 -13.58 -0.52 32.77
N ASN A 407 -13.40 -0.25 34.05
CA ASN A 407 -14.39 -0.46 35.11
C ASN A 407 -14.62 0.87 35.84
N GLY A 408 -15.64 1.63 35.42
CA GLY A 408 -15.85 2.99 35.93
C GLY A 408 -14.67 3.90 35.56
N SER A 409 -13.98 4.43 36.56
CA SER A 409 -12.76 5.24 36.39
C SER A 409 -11.47 4.42 36.36
N GLU A 410 -11.51 3.12 36.71
CA GLU A 410 -10.32 2.26 36.69
C GLU A 410 -10.05 1.77 35.27
N ILE A 411 -8.89 2.11 34.73
CA ILE A 411 -8.40 1.63 33.43
C ILE A 411 -7.30 0.60 33.69
N ARG A 412 -7.42 -0.59 33.09
CA ARG A 412 -6.41 -1.64 33.15
C ARG A 412 -5.87 -1.97 31.77
N ILE A 413 -4.55 -2.11 31.67
CA ILE A 413 -3.83 -2.56 30.48
C ILE A 413 -3.05 -3.81 30.84
N ASN A 414 -3.29 -4.92 30.15
CA ASN A 414 -2.68 -6.23 30.41
C ASN A 414 -2.83 -6.67 31.88
N GLY A 415 -3.99 -6.40 32.47
CA GLY A 415 -4.34 -6.74 33.85
C GLY A 415 -3.86 -5.75 34.93
N GLN A 416 -2.97 -4.81 34.59
CA GLN A 416 -2.41 -3.82 35.51
C GLN A 416 -3.17 -2.50 35.44
N ILE A 417 -3.38 -1.82 36.58
CA ILE A 417 -3.97 -0.47 36.62
C ILE A 417 -3.03 0.50 35.90
N ALA A 418 -3.57 1.24 34.94
CA ALA A 418 -2.81 2.16 34.10
C ALA A 418 -3.37 3.58 34.22
N THR A 419 -2.53 4.53 34.64
CA THR A 419 -2.83 5.97 34.69
C THR A 419 -2.18 6.74 33.54
N SER A 420 -1.38 6.06 32.72
CA SER A 420 -0.72 6.62 31.55
C SER A 420 -0.46 5.55 30.50
N TYR A 421 -0.14 5.98 29.28
CA TYR A 421 0.21 5.09 28.18
C TYR A 421 1.39 5.63 27.40
N THR A 422 2.34 4.75 27.04
CA THR A 422 3.47 5.07 26.17
C THR A 422 3.26 4.41 24.82
N PHE A 423 3.23 5.21 23.75
CA PHE A 423 2.96 4.69 22.40
C PHE A 423 4.13 3.85 21.87
N GLY A 424 3.83 2.67 21.34
CA GLY A 424 4.79 1.73 20.74
C GLY A 424 5.18 2.06 19.30
N GLN A 425 4.39 2.89 18.61
CA GLN A 425 4.67 3.30 17.22
C GLN A 425 4.21 4.74 16.93
N ASN A 426 4.59 5.24 15.74
CA ASN A 426 4.18 6.54 15.24
C ASN A 426 2.77 6.50 14.64
N TYR A 427 2.07 7.63 14.69
CA TYR A 427 0.72 7.78 14.16
C TYR A 427 0.61 9.03 13.28
N TYR A 428 -0.32 8.99 12.33
CA TYR A 428 -0.51 10.04 11.33
C TYR A 428 -1.98 10.43 11.22
N TRP A 429 -2.22 11.68 10.83
CA TRP A 429 -3.55 12.18 10.52
C TRP A 429 -3.71 12.38 9.02
N MET A 430 -4.66 11.66 8.43
CA MET A 430 -4.85 11.57 6.99
C MET A 430 -6.18 12.21 6.62
N MET A 431 -6.18 13.17 5.67
CA MET A 431 -7.38 13.86 5.21
C MET A 431 -7.47 13.88 3.68
N GLY A 432 -8.70 13.82 3.16
CA GLY A 432 -8.94 14.04 1.73
C GLY A 432 -8.81 15.52 1.36
N ASP A 433 -8.52 15.79 0.09
CA ASP A 433 -8.58 17.16 -0.43
C ASP A 433 -10.03 17.55 -0.72
N ASN A 434 -10.91 16.60 -1.04
CA ASN A 434 -12.34 16.83 -1.12
C ASN A 434 -12.98 16.76 0.28
N ARG A 435 -12.90 17.88 1.03
CA ARG A 435 -13.06 17.92 2.50
C ARG A 435 -14.45 17.54 2.99
N HIS A 436 -15.50 17.79 2.22
CA HIS A 436 -16.87 17.37 2.58
C HIS A 436 -17.28 16.05 1.94
N ASN A 437 -16.49 15.51 1.01
CA ASN A 437 -16.74 14.23 0.36
C ASN A 437 -15.58 13.23 0.58
N SER A 438 -15.07 13.20 1.82
CA SER A 438 -13.97 12.34 2.21
C SER A 438 -14.21 11.75 3.59
N GLU A 439 -14.46 10.44 3.63
CA GLU A 439 -14.25 9.63 4.82
C GLU A 439 -12.73 9.53 5.04
N ASP A 440 -12.26 10.05 6.17
CA ASP A 440 -10.85 10.19 6.51
C ASP A 440 -10.62 10.18 8.04
N SER A 441 -9.44 10.56 8.53
CA SER A 441 -9.08 10.49 9.96
C SER A 441 -10.04 11.24 10.88
N ARG A 442 -10.81 12.22 10.38
CA ARG A 442 -11.89 12.85 11.16
C ARG A 442 -12.96 11.86 11.65
N TYR A 443 -13.14 10.75 10.94
CA TYR A 443 -14.16 9.73 11.22
C TYR A 443 -13.59 8.49 11.92
N TRP A 444 -12.41 8.02 11.51
CA TRP A 444 -11.81 6.79 12.07
C TRP A 444 -10.59 7.00 12.96
N GLY A 445 -10.12 8.24 13.10
CA GLY A 445 -8.97 8.60 13.92
C GLY A 445 -7.61 8.31 13.25
N PHE A 446 -6.65 7.91 14.06
CA PHE A 446 -5.24 7.85 13.69
C PHE A 446 -4.90 6.71 12.72
N VAL A 447 -3.95 6.96 11.82
CA VAL A 447 -3.36 5.94 10.95
C VAL A 447 -2.01 5.50 11.54
N PRO A 448 -1.86 4.24 11.97
CA PRO A 448 -0.60 3.77 12.55
C PRO A 448 0.50 3.60 11.49
N GLU A 449 1.76 3.75 11.88
CA GLU A 449 2.94 3.59 11.01
C GLU A 449 2.98 2.22 10.29
N ASN A 450 2.55 1.16 10.97
CA ASN A 450 2.52 -0.18 10.39
C ASN A 450 1.46 -0.34 9.29
N HIS A 451 0.55 0.63 9.09
CA HIS A 451 -0.42 0.66 7.99
C HIS A 451 0.08 1.39 6.74
N ILE A 452 1.18 2.15 6.83
CA ILE A 452 1.69 2.92 5.68
C ILE A 452 2.19 1.97 4.58
N VAL A 453 1.76 2.19 3.34
CA VAL A 453 2.18 1.40 2.18
C VAL A 453 3.27 2.12 1.40
N GLY A 454 3.09 3.39 1.05
CA GLY A 454 4.07 4.14 0.27
C GLY A 454 3.58 5.50 -0.24
N LYS A 455 4.43 6.15 -1.03
CA LYS A 455 4.21 7.49 -1.60
C LYS A 455 3.76 7.38 -3.07
N PRO A 456 2.59 7.91 -3.47
CA PRO A 456 2.27 8.10 -4.88
C PRO A 456 3.28 9.04 -5.53
N VAL A 457 4.00 8.55 -6.54
CA VAL A 457 5.04 9.34 -7.22
C VAL A 457 4.62 9.75 -8.63
N PHE A 458 3.80 8.92 -9.29
CA PHE A 458 3.57 9.07 -10.73
C PHE A 458 2.19 8.57 -11.16
N ILE A 459 1.52 9.29 -12.04
CA ILE A 459 0.32 8.87 -12.77
C ILE A 459 0.79 8.29 -14.10
N TRP A 460 0.71 6.97 -14.28
CA TRP A 460 1.14 6.34 -15.53
C TRP A 460 0.03 6.28 -16.58
N LEU A 461 -1.24 6.35 -16.14
CA LEU A 461 -2.42 6.39 -16.99
C LEU A 461 -3.55 7.13 -16.27
N SER A 462 -4.39 7.84 -17.01
CA SER A 462 -5.61 8.45 -16.46
C SER A 462 -6.76 8.27 -17.44
N ILE A 463 -7.85 7.70 -16.95
CA ILE A 463 -9.04 7.36 -17.73
C ILE A 463 -10.24 8.04 -17.09
N ASP A 464 -10.92 8.90 -17.84
CA ASP A 464 -12.21 9.46 -17.42
C ASP A 464 -13.31 8.38 -17.47
N PRO A 465 -13.93 7.99 -16.35
CA PRO A 465 -15.00 7.00 -16.35
C PRO A 465 -16.16 7.33 -17.32
N ASN A 466 -16.42 8.62 -17.55
CA ASN A 466 -17.54 9.12 -18.35
C ASN A 466 -17.16 9.37 -19.83
N GLY A 467 -15.88 9.30 -20.17
CA GLY A 467 -15.39 9.54 -21.52
C GLY A 467 -15.70 8.41 -22.51
N LYS A 468 -15.71 8.73 -23.81
CA LYS A 468 -15.97 7.78 -24.91
C LYS A 468 -14.74 7.62 -25.81
N GLY A 469 -14.46 6.39 -26.23
CA GLY A 469 -13.36 6.08 -27.14
C GLY A 469 -11.99 6.56 -26.63
N LEU A 470 -11.16 7.10 -27.52
CA LEU A 470 -9.84 7.64 -27.16
C LEU A 470 -9.91 8.93 -26.33
N ASN A 471 -11.04 9.66 -26.39
CA ASN A 471 -11.26 10.85 -25.55
C ASN A 471 -11.45 10.51 -24.07
N LYS A 472 -11.54 9.21 -23.75
CA LYS A 472 -11.54 8.72 -22.37
C LYS A 472 -10.18 8.91 -21.70
N ILE A 473 -9.09 8.97 -22.46
CA ILE A 473 -7.74 9.12 -21.89
C ILE A 473 -7.47 10.61 -21.63
N ARG A 474 -7.14 10.95 -20.38
CA ARG A 474 -6.73 12.31 -19.99
C ARG A 474 -5.24 12.49 -20.27
N TRP A 475 -4.91 12.77 -21.54
CA TRP A 475 -3.52 12.83 -22.04
C TRP A 475 -2.63 13.85 -21.31
N ASP A 476 -3.22 14.91 -20.78
CA ASP A 476 -2.55 15.92 -19.94
C ASP A 476 -2.09 15.36 -18.58
N ARG A 477 -2.71 14.27 -18.11
CA ARG A 477 -2.39 13.59 -16.85
C ARG A 477 -1.56 12.33 -17.04
N VAL A 478 -1.48 11.79 -18.25
CA VAL A 478 -0.62 10.63 -18.55
C VAL A 478 0.84 11.03 -18.28
N PHE A 479 1.56 10.15 -17.58
CA PHE A 479 2.97 10.32 -17.21
C PHE A 479 3.26 11.56 -16.36
N THR A 480 2.40 11.83 -15.38
CA THR A 480 2.45 13.06 -14.57
C THR A 480 2.93 12.81 -13.15
N THR A 481 3.74 13.71 -12.60
CA THR A 481 4.18 13.64 -11.20
C THR A 481 3.03 13.85 -10.23
N VAL A 482 2.95 13.03 -9.18
CA VAL A 482 1.94 13.20 -8.12
C VAL A 482 2.49 14.03 -6.96
N SER A 483 3.68 13.67 -6.49
CA SER A 483 4.38 14.31 -5.37
C SER A 483 5.46 15.29 -5.86
N GLY A 484 5.85 16.26 -5.02
CA GLY A 484 6.87 17.27 -5.32
C GLY A 484 6.37 18.71 -5.16
N GLU A 485 7.27 19.67 -5.41
CA GLU A 485 6.98 21.11 -5.35
C GLU A 485 6.34 21.63 -6.65
N GLY A 486 5.61 22.74 -6.56
CA GLY A 486 4.94 23.37 -7.71
C GLY A 486 3.80 22.54 -8.33
N GLN A 487 3.41 22.92 -9.55
CA GLN A 487 2.36 22.24 -10.32
C GLN A 487 2.78 20.84 -10.84
N PRO A 488 1.83 19.90 -11.00
CA PRO A 488 2.10 18.60 -11.61
C PRO A 488 2.70 18.73 -13.02
N GLN A 489 3.76 17.96 -13.32
CA GLN A 489 4.45 17.98 -14.60
C GLN A 489 4.25 16.67 -15.36
N SER A 490 3.77 16.73 -16.60
CA SER A 490 3.66 15.58 -17.49
C SER A 490 4.96 15.39 -18.29
N TYR A 491 5.50 14.17 -18.22
CA TYR A 491 6.67 13.72 -18.97
C TYR A 491 6.29 12.89 -20.20
N PHE A 492 5.00 12.85 -20.57
CA PHE A 492 4.53 11.98 -21.67
C PHE A 492 5.21 12.29 -23.00
N LYS A 493 5.33 13.57 -23.35
CA LYS A 493 6.00 13.99 -24.60
C LYS A 493 7.49 13.62 -24.62
N LEU A 494 8.17 13.78 -23.48
CA LEU A 494 9.58 13.39 -23.32
C LEU A 494 9.76 11.87 -23.43
N PHE A 495 8.83 11.10 -22.86
CA PHE A 495 8.81 9.65 -23.00
C PHE A 495 8.63 9.22 -24.47
N LEU A 496 7.69 9.82 -25.21
CA LEU A 496 7.50 9.53 -26.64
C LEU A 496 8.75 9.86 -27.46
N LEU A 497 9.41 10.99 -27.18
CA LEU A 497 10.66 11.34 -27.83
C LEU A 497 11.75 10.30 -27.54
N GLY A 498 11.91 9.90 -26.28
CA GLY A 498 12.85 8.85 -25.88
C GLY A 498 12.58 7.51 -26.58
N LEU A 499 11.30 7.14 -26.73
CA LEU A 499 10.88 5.93 -27.41
C LEU A 499 11.19 5.97 -28.92
N VAL A 500 10.95 7.11 -29.57
CA VAL A 500 11.36 7.32 -30.98
C VAL A 500 12.88 7.21 -31.12
N LEU A 501 13.64 7.88 -30.26
CA LEU A 501 15.11 7.80 -30.26
C LEU A 501 15.61 6.37 -30.04
N PHE A 502 14.97 5.61 -29.16
CA PHE A 502 15.30 4.21 -28.91
C PHE A 502 15.12 3.35 -30.15
N PHE A 503 13.95 3.41 -30.80
CA PHE A 503 13.69 2.61 -32.01
C PHE A 503 14.55 3.03 -33.21
N VAL A 504 14.82 4.32 -33.36
CA VAL A 504 15.76 4.81 -34.38
C VAL A 504 17.17 4.28 -34.11
N GLY A 505 17.63 4.34 -32.85
CA GLY A 505 18.92 3.79 -32.45
C GLY A 505 19.01 2.27 -32.67
N GLU A 506 17.98 1.52 -32.31
CA GLU A 506 17.88 0.08 -32.53
C GLU A 506 17.92 -0.27 -34.02
N TYR A 507 17.20 0.46 -34.86
CA TYR A 507 17.21 0.28 -36.31
C TYR A 507 18.63 0.44 -36.88
N PHE A 508 19.32 1.53 -36.54
CA PHE A 508 20.68 1.76 -37.01
C PHE A 508 21.69 0.75 -36.45
N TRP A 509 21.53 0.32 -35.20
CA TRP A 509 22.40 -0.69 -34.60
C TRP A 509 22.22 -2.05 -35.27
N SER A 510 20.97 -2.46 -35.51
CA SER A 510 20.64 -3.71 -36.21
C SER A 510 21.18 -3.71 -37.63
N LYS A 511 21.05 -2.58 -38.36
CA LYS A 511 21.62 -2.41 -39.70
C LYS A 511 23.15 -2.48 -39.70
N ARG A 512 23.82 -1.90 -38.71
CA ARG A 512 25.28 -2.03 -38.55
C ARG A 512 25.75 -3.46 -38.27
N LYS A 513 25.00 -4.23 -37.48
CA LYS A 513 25.29 -5.65 -37.27
C LYS A 513 25.10 -6.47 -38.54
N ALA A 514 24.03 -6.20 -39.30
CA ALA A 514 23.76 -6.87 -40.56
C ALA A 514 24.81 -6.58 -41.64
N ASN A 515 25.44 -5.40 -41.63
CA ASN A 515 26.52 -5.06 -42.57
C ASN A 515 27.92 -5.54 -42.12
N LYS A 516 28.05 -6.17 -40.95
CA LYS A 516 29.31 -6.68 -40.39
C LYS A 516 29.41 -8.21 -40.37
N GLY A 517 28.34 -8.91 -40.75
CA GLY A 517 28.34 -10.34 -41.07
C GLY A 517 28.16 -10.50 -42.57
#